data_AF-A0A6N8FEW3-F1
#
_entry.id   AF-A0A6N8FEW3-F1
#
_cell.length_a   1.000
_cell.length_b   1.000
_cell.length_c   1.000
_cell.angle_alpha   90.00
_cell.angle_beta   90.00
_cell.angle_gamma   90.00
#
_symmetry.space_group_name_H-M   'P 1'
#
loop_
_entity.id
_entity.type
_entity.pdbx_description
1 polymer ?
#
loop_
_entity_poly.entity_id
_entity_poly.type
_entity_poly.pdbx_seq_one_letter_code
_entity_poly.pdbx_strand_id
1 'polypeptide(L)'
;MSVKCIFLFCLIFICSACTTSGQLYYVDIEGNKKLGCDVEFVGLPSVDKFAVEYALSLCAKSIVKKGGVIQESHLLKIDTTIPVAPCGTAWTHELAKQHFQSKDLSKKEYGYIVANIDLNLAEINTCR
;
A
#
# COMPACT_ATOMS: atom_id res chain seq x y z
N MET A 1 29.45 -36.05 3.74
CA MET A 1 28.31 -35.23 3.24
C MET A 1 28.87 -34.30 2.17
N SER A 2 28.63 -34.63 0.90
CA SER A 2 29.37 -34.05 -0.24
C SER A 2 29.11 -32.56 -0.40
N VAL A 3 30.17 -31.79 -0.68
CA VAL A 3 30.19 -30.34 -0.93
C VAL A 3 29.13 -29.87 -1.96
N LYS A 4 28.69 -30.78 -2.84
CA LYS A 4 27.59 -30.59 -3.80
C LYS A 4 26.23 -30.30 -3.15
N CYS A 5 25.93 -30.85 -1.97
CA CYS A 5 24.65 -30.60 -1.29
C CYS A 5 24.61 -29.23 -0.60
N ILE A 6 25.76 -28.69 -0.20
CA ILE A 6 25.87 -27.37 0.45
C ILE A 6 25.62 -26.25 -0.57
N PHE A 7 26.11 -26.41 -1.81
CA PHE A 7 25.89 -25.44 -2.89
C PHE A 7 24.41 -25.33 -3.31
N LEU A 8 23.65 -26.44 -3.22
CA LEU A 8 22.23 -26.46 -3.59
C LEU A 8 21.36 -25.73 -2.55
N PHE A 9 21.72 -25.76 -1.26
CA PHE A 9 21.01 -25.05 -0.20
C PHE A 9 21.25 -23.54 -0.24
N CYS A 10 22.43 -23.08 -0.67
CA CYS A 10 22.70 -21.64 -0.84
C CYS A 10 21.92 -21.00 -1.99
N LEU A 11 21.55 -21.76 -3.04
CA LEU A 11 20.82 -21.20 -4.18
C LEU A 11 19.34 -20.90 -3.87
N ILE A 12 18.73 -21.59 -2.90
CA ILE A 12 17.31 -21.45 -2.56
C ILE A 12 17.05 -20.20 -1.71
N PHE A 13 18.07 -19.66 -1.05
CA PHE A 13 17.92 -18.56 -0.09
C PHE A 13 17.90 -17.15 -0.74
N ILE A 14 18.13 -17.04 -2.06
CA ILE A 14 18.35 -15.75 -2.73
C ILE A 14 17.06 -15.15 -3.35
N CYS A 15 15.91 -15.83 -3.25
CA CYS A 15 14.68 -15.41 -3.93
C CYS A 15 13.53 -14.96 -3.00
N SER A 16 13.80 -14.57 -1.75
CA SER A 16 12.76 -13.93 -0.94
C SER A 16 12.60 -12.46 -1.34
N ALA A 17 11.78 -12.20 -2.35
CA ALA A 17 11.18 -10.88 -2.52
C ALA A 17 10.46 -10.54 -1.22
N CYS A 18 10.81 -9.42 -0.58
CA CYS A 18 10.10 -8.97 0.61
C CYS A 18 8.73 -8.42 0.18
N THR A 19 7.68 -9.20 0.42
CA THR A 19 6.30 -8.76 0.27
C THR A 19 5.79 -8.12 1.56
N THR A 20 4.97 -7.09 1.44
CA THR A 20 4.24 -6.49 2.57
C THR A 20 2.74 -6.56 2.27
N SER A 21 1.99 -7.27 3.11
CA SER A 21 0.56 -7.49 2.92
C SER A 21 -0.26 -7.11 4.14
N GLY A 22 -1.56 -6.96 3.94
CA GLY A 22 -2.51 -6.66 5.02
C GLY A 22 -3.94 -7.03 4.64
N GLN A 23 -4.68 -7.54 5.62
CA GLN A 23 -6.09 -7.88 5.48
C GLN A 23 -6.92 -7.07 6.45
N LEU A 24 -8.12 -6.68 6.03
CA LEU A 24 -9.12 -6.05 6.89
C LEU A 24 -10.42 -6.84 6.84
N TYR A 25 -10.84 -7.33 8.00
CA TYR A 25 -12.13 -7.98 8.19
C TYR A 25 -13.12 -7.00 8.82
N TYR A 26 -14.41 -7.19 8.54
CA TYR A 26 -15.48 -6.38 9.11
C TYR A 26 -16.70 -7.23 9.40
N VAL A 27 -17.62 -6.68 10.19
CA VAL A 27 -18.97 -7.22 10.42
C VAL A 27 -19.95 -6.43 9.57
N ASP A 28 -20.68 -7.11 8.68
CA ASP A 28 -21.70 -6.47 7.85
C ASP A 28 -22.97 -6.15 8.65
N ILE A 29 -23.95 -5.52 7.99
CA ILE A 29 -25.22 -5.12 8.61
C ILE A 29 -26.09 -6.31 9.05
N GLU A 30 -25.79 -7.52 8.56
CA GLU A 30 -26.47 -8.76 8.93
C GLU A 30 -25.77 -9.46 10.11
N GLY A 31 -24.65 -8.90 10.60
CA GLY A 31 -23.85 -9.46 11.68
C GLY A 31 -22.82 -10.50 11.24
N ASN A 32 -22.60 -10.68 9.93
CA ASN A 32 -21.66 -11.66 9.42
C ASN A 32 -20.24 -11.08 9.32
N LYS A 33 -19.24 -11.87 9.70
CA LYS A 33 -17.84 -11.53 9.44
C LYS A 33 -17.51 -11.72 7.96
N LYS A 34 -16.96 -10.69 7.33
CA LYS A 34 -16.55 -10.68 5.91
C LYS A 34 -15.10 -10.20 5.79
N LEU A 35 -14.39 -10.72 4.80
CA LEU A 35 -13.13 -10.12 4.34
C LEU A 35 -13.49 -8.88 3.52
N GLY A 36 -13.03 -7.72 3.97
CA GLY A 36 -13.27 -6.43 3.30
C GLY A 36 -12.23 -6.15 2.23
N CYS A 37 -10.96 -6.19 2.62
CA CYS A 37 -9.83 -6.01 1.70
C CYS A 37 -8.69 -6.96 2.05
N ASP A 38 -7.97 -7.37 1.01
CA ASP A 38 -6.72 -8.10 1.06
C ASP A 38 -5.77 -7.40 0.08
N VAL A 39 -4.67 -6.85 0.58
CA VAL A 39 -3.74 -6.03 -0.19
C VAL A 39 -2.32 -6.54 -0.01
N GLU A 40 -1.56 -6.49 -1.10
CA GLU A 40 -0.18 -6.92 -1.13
C GLU A 40 0.62 -5.96 -2.02
N PHE A 41 1.77 -5.52 -1.51
CA PHE A 41 2.72 -4.68 -2.24
C PHE A 41 4.10 -5.34 -2.19
N VAL A 42 4.77 -5.32 -3.34
CA VAL A 42 6.10 -5.92 -3.52
C VAL A 42 7.07 -4.84 -3.99
N GLY A 43 7.96 -4.42 -3.10
CA GLY A 43 8.93 -3.38 -3.41
C GLY A 43 9.94 -3.17 -2.29
N LEU A 44 9.90 -1.98 -1.70
CA LEU A 44 10.78 -1.61 -0.60
C LEU A 44 9.99 -1.70 0.69
N PRO A 45 10.27 -2.65 1.61
CA PRO A 45 9.41 -2.87 2.79
C PRO A 45 9.20 -1.64 3.66
N SER A 46 10.21 -0.75 3.71
CA SER A 46 10.10 0.51 4.47
C SER A 46 9.14 1.55 3.87
N VAL A 47 8.72 1.35 2.62
CA VAL A 47 7.73 2.12 1.86
C VAL A 47 6.42 1.34 1.78
N ASP A 48 6.48 0.05 1.43
CA ASP A 48 5.30 -0.81 1.21
C ASP A 48 4.39 -0.89 2.44
N LYS A 49 4.95 -0.80 3.65
CA LYS A 49 4.14 -0.70 4.88
C LYS A 49 3.17 0.49 4.87
N PHE A 50 3.56 1.60 4.26
CA PHE A 50 2.71 2.78 4.13
C PHE A 50 1.70 2.62 2.99
N ALA A 51 2.05 1.90 1.92
CA ALA A 51 1.10 1.54 0.86
C ALA A 51 -0.04 0.66 1.41
N VAL A 52 0.29 -0.37 2.21
CA VAL A 52 -0.70 -1.19 2.94
C VAL A 52 -1.54 -0.33 3.87
N GLU A 53 -0.91 0.52 4.68
CA GLU A 53 -1.61 1.42 5.61
C GLU A 53 -2.65 2.31 4.90
N TYR A 54 -2.25 2.92 3.77
CA TYR A 54 -3.13 3.75 2.94
C TYR A 54 -4.33 2.96 2.41
N ALA A 55 -4.06 1.81 1.79
CA ALA A 55 -5.11 0.99 1.19
C ALA A 55 -6.10 0.45 2.23
N LEU A 56 -5.61 -0.02 3.38
CA LEU A 56 -6.45 -0.48 4.48
C LEU A 56 -7.25 0.68 5.10
N SER A 57 -6.70 1.89 5.20
CA SER A 57 -7.45 3.06 5.67
C SER A 57 -8.59 3.45 4.75
N LEU A 58 -8.35 3.51 3.43
CA LEU A 58 -9.42 3.77 2.46
C LEU A 58 -10.49 2.68 2.48
N CYS A 59 -10.08 1.42 2.59
CA CYS A 59 -10.99 0.29 2.74
C CYS A 59 -11.87 0.42 3.98
N ALA A 60 -11.26 0.68 5.14
CA ALA A 60 -11.94 0.90 6.41
C ALA A 60 -12.99 2.01 6.33
N LYS A 61 -12.62 3.17 5.78
CA LYS A 61 -13.53 4.31 5.59
C LYS A 61 -14.71 3.96 4.67
N SER A 62 -14.45 3.22 3.59
CA SER A 62 -15.48 2.75 2.66
C SER A 62 -16.45 1.75 3.30
N ILE A 63 -15.94 0.80 4.08
CA ILE A 63 -16.75 -0.18 4.81
C ILE A 63 -17.68 0.51 5.81
N VAL A 64 -17.15 1.40 6.64
CA VAL A 64 -17.94 2.12 7.64
C VAL A 64 -18.98 3.02 6.97
N LYS A 65 -18.64 3.67 5.85
CA LYS A 65 -19.59 4.45 5.05
C LYS A 65 -20.77 3.60 4.53
N LYS A 66 -20.55 2.30 4.30
CA LYS A 66 -21.59 1.34 3.87
C LYS A 66 -22.35 0.70 5.04
N GLY A 67 -22.08 1.11 6.28
CA GLY A 67 -22.73 0.60 7.50
C GLY A 67 -22.05 -0.60 8.14
N GLY A 68 -20.90 -1.05 7.63
CA GLY A 68 -20.12 -2.11 8.26
C GLY A 68 -19.37 -1.64 9.50
N VAL A 69 -19.05 -2.57 10.40
CA VAL A 69 -18.28 -2.33 11.63
C VAL A 69 -16.93 -3.03 11.56
N ILE A 70 -15.84 -2.29 11.82
CA ILE A 70 -14.47 -2.82 11.86
C ILE A 70 -13.91 -2.81 13.28
N GLN A 71 -12.97 -3.70 13.59
CA GLN A 71 -12.28 -3.73 14.89
C GLN A 71 -11.10 -2.75 14.91
N GLU A 72 -10.41 -2.61 13.79
CA GLU A 72 -9.21 -1.81 13.58
C GLU A 72 -9.52 -0.31 13.43
N SER A 73 -10.22 0.27 14.40
CA SER A 73 -10.70 1.67 14.37
C SER A 73 -9.60 2.72 14.20
N HIS A 74 -8.34 2.38 14.46
CA HIS A 74 -7.20 3.27 14.19
C HIS A 74 -7.07 3.61 12.70
N LEU A 75 -7.46 2.71 11.79
CA LEU A 75 -7.44 2.91 10.33
C LEU A 75 -8.34 4.07 9.90
N LEU A 76 -9.39 4.37 10.66
CA LEU A 76 -10.31 5.49 10.40
C LEU A 76 -9.68 6.85 10.70
N LYS A 77 -8.66 6.88 11.57
CA LYS A 77 -7.97 8.11 12.01
C LYS A 77 -6.78 8.46 11.14
N ILE A 78 -6.40 7.57 10.23
CA ILE A 78 -5.25 7.79 9.33
C ILE A 78 -5.62 8.87 8.32
N ASP A 79 -4.83 9.94 8.30
CA ASP A 79 -4.87 10.93 7.24
C ASP A 79 -4.29 10.31 5.96
N THR A 80 -5.15 10.15 4.95
CA THR A 80 -4.82 9.57 3.64
C THR A 80 -4.57 10.66 2.59
N THR A 81 -4.27 11.89 3.01
CA THR A 81 -3.88 12.95 2.08
C THR A 81 -2.51 12.63 1.48
N ILE A 82 -2.37 12.85 0.17
CA ILE A 82 -1.11 12.72 -0.56
C ILE A 82 -0.69 14.08 -1.13
N PRO A 83 0.62 14.33 -1.34
CA PRO A 83 1.08 15.48 -2.08
C PRO A 83 0.43 15.54 -3.47
N VAL A 84 0.07 16.74 -3.91
CA VAL A 84 -0.49 16.94 -5.23
C VAL A 84 0.59 16.67 -6.29
N ALA A 85 0.23 15.98 -7.37
CA ALA A 85 1.14 15.78 -8.49
C ALA A 85 1.61 17.11 -9.09
N PRO A 86 2.79 17.16 -9.75
CA PRO A 86 3.22 18.33 -10.49
C PRO A 86 2.14 18.84 -11.45
N CYS A 87 2.11 20.16 -11.63
CA CYS A 87 1.09 20.82 -12.44
C CYS A 87 0.95 20.18 -13.84
N GLY A 88 -0.29 19.89 -14.25
CA GLY A 88 -0.60 19.30 -15.56
C GLY A 88 -0.31 17.80 -15.66
N THR A 89 0.04 17.14 -14.54
CA THR A 89 0.36 15.71 -14.51
C THR A 89 -0.49 14.97 -13.49
N ALA A 90 -0.66 13.67 -13.69
CA ALA A 90 -1.06 12.74 -12.64
C ALA A 90 0.21 12.06 -12.09
N TRP A 91 0.15 11.56 -10.85
CA TRP A 91 1.22 10.72 -10.36
C TRP A 91 1.33 9.45 -11.21
N THR A 92 2.55 9.14 -11.64
CA THR A 92 2.91 7.82 -12.18
C THR A 92 3.95 7.19 -11.27
N HIS A 93 4.16 5.87 -11.44
CA HIS A 93 5.20 5.16 -10.69
C HIS A 93 6.59 5.77 -10.92
N GLU A 94 6.90 6.12 -12.17
CA GLU A 94 8.16 6.72 -12.57
C GLU A 94 8.35 8.09 -11.93
N LEU A 95 7.32 8.95 -11.99
CA LEU A 95 7.37 10.29 -11.44
C LEU A 95 7.50 10.28 -9.91
N ALA A 96 6.70 9.45 -9.24
CA ALA A 96 6.76 9.28 -7.79
C ALA A 96 8.14 8.76 -7.35
N LYS A 97 8.71 7.80 -8.09
CA LYS A 97 10.04 7.26 -7.83
C LYS A 97 11.13 8.32 -7.99
N GLN A 98 11.05 9.15 -9.04
CA GLN A 98 12.00 10.25 -9.26
C GLN A 98 11.99 11.23 -8.08
N HIS A 99 10.81 11.70 -7.67
CA HIS A 99 10.68 12.61 -6.53
C HIS A 99 11.14 11.98 -5.20
N PHE A 100 10.88 10.69 -4.99
CA PHE A 100 11.40 9.97 -3.82
C PHE A 100 12.94 9.88 -3.83
N GLN A 101 13.55 9.60 -4.98
CA GLN A 101 15.00 9.55 -5.13
C GLN A 101 15.66 10.92 -4.95
N SER A 102 14.99 11.99 -5.39
CA SER A 102 15.40 13.39 -5.17
C SER A 102 15.19 13.88 -3.73
N LYS A 103 14.58 13.05 -2.87
CA LYS A 103 14.20 13.37 -1.47
C LYS A 103 13.11 14.44 -1.34
N ASP A 104 12.33 14.66 -2.40
CA ASP A 104 11.14 15.52 -2.36
C ASP A 104 9.95 14.83 -1.69
N LEU A 105 9.95 13.49 -1.69
CA LEU A 105 8.95 12.68 -1.00
C LEU A 105 9.59 11.92 0.16
N SER A 106 8.90 11.91 1.30
CA SER A 106 9.17 10.95 2.37
C SER A 106 8.76 9.54 1.96
N LYS A 107 9.21 8.54 2.72
CA LYS A 107 8.78 7.13 2.52
C LYS A 107 7.27 6.95 2.63
N LYS A 108 6.63 7.73 3.52
CA LYS A 108 5.19 7.69 3.74
C LYS A 108 4.45 8.23 2.52
N GLU A 109 4.82 9.42 2.07
CA GLU A 109 4.20 10.05 0.89
C GLU A 109 4.39 9.20 -0.35
N TYR A 110 5.61 8.70 -0.58
CA TYR A 110 5.88 7.81 -1.71
C TYR A 110 5.03 6.53 -1.65
N GLY A 111 4.94 5.87 -0.49
CA GLY A 111 4.12 4.66 -0.34
C GLY A 111 2.63 4.92 -0.55
N TYR A 112 2.12 6.05 -0.07
CA TYR A 112 0.72 6.43 -0.29
C TYR A 112 0.44 6.76 -1.76
N ILE A 113 1.36 7.45 -2.44
CA ILE A 113 1.24 7.74 -3.88
C ILE A 113 1.25 6.43 -4.68
N VAL A 114 2.15 5.50 -4.39
CA VAL A 114 2.17 4.17 -5.05
C VAL A 114 0.83 3.46 -4.88
N ALA A 115 0.33 3.37 -3.64
CA ALA A 115 -0.98 2.75 -3.41
C ALA A 115 -2.12 3.50 -4.12
N ASN A 116 -2.07 4.84 -4.18
CA ASN A 116 -3.06 5.64 -4.91
C ASN A 116 -3.05 5.32 -6.41
N ILE A 117 -1.88 5.14 -7.02
CA ILE A 117 -1.73 4.74 -8.42
C ILE A 117 -2.27 3.32 -8.64
N ASP A 118 -1.86 2.36 -7.82
CA ASP A 118 -2.26 0.94 -7.96
C ASP A 118 -3.77 0.72 -7.75
N LEU A 119 -4.40 1.55 -6.92
CA LEU A 119 -5.84 1.58 -6.74
C LEU A 119 -6.59 2.32 -7.85
N ASN A 120 -5.89 2.82 -8.88
CA ASN A 120 -6.41 3.60 -10.00
C ASN A 120 -7.13 4.90 -9.55
N LEU A 121 -6.57 5.58 -8.54
CA LEU A 121 -7.09 6.83 -7.99
C LEU A 121 -6.27 8.06 -8.40
N ALA A 122 -5.24 7.88 -9.22
CA ALA A 122 -4.38 8.98 -9.66
C ALA A 122 -5.11 9.87 -10.67
N GLU A 123 -5.20 11.16 -10.36
CA GLU A 123 -5.88 12.17 -11.19
C GLU A 123 -4.90 13.27 -11.63
N ILE A 124 -5.20 13.91 -12.77
CA ILE A 124 -4.40 15.03 -13.28
C ILE A 124 -4.60 16.24 -12.38
N ASN A 125 -3.50 16.84 -11.90
CA ASN A 125 -3.54 18.13 -11.24
C ASN A 125 -3.83 19.26 -12.24
N THR A 126 -5.02 19.86 -12.16
CA THR A 126 -5.49 20.91 -13.09
C THR A 126 -5.04 22.34 -12.76
N CYS A 127 -4.16 22.56 -11.78
CA CYS A 127 -3.50 23.85 -11.48
C CYS A 127 -4.41 25.08 -11.47
N ARG A 128 -5.51 25.02 -10.72
CA ARG A 128 -6.37 26.19 -10.51
C ARG A 128 -5.74 27.21 -9.58
#